data_AF-A0A919ZYL1-F1
#
_entry.id   AF-A0A919ZYL1-F1
#
_cell.length_a   1.000
_cell.length_b   1.000
_cell.length_c   1.000
_cell.angle_alpha   90.00
_cell.angle_beta   90.00
_cell.angle_gamma   90.00
#
_symmetry.space_group_name_H-M   'P 1'
#
loop_
_entity.id
_entity.type
_entity.pdbx_description
1 polymer ?
#
loop_
_entity_poly.entity_id
_entity_poly.type
_entity_poly.pdbx_seq_one_letter_code
_entity_poly.pdbx_strand_id
1 'polypeptide(L)' 'MNAPEQQAMFKEMGVKTFYIGKSLEDPKRATVMFQGPVNTCYDIFVNPETKPIVEASGHIYEGTIINRWISE' A
#
# COMPACT_ATOMS: atom_id res chain seq x y z
N MET A 1 -1.60 -11.33 -2.79
CA MET A 1 -1.37 -10.67 -1.48
C MET A 1 -1.52 -11.70 -0.37
N ASN A 2 -0.48 -12.49 -0.11
CA ASN A 2 -0.42 -13.42 1.03
C ASN A 2 0.93 -13.23 1.75
N ALA A 3 1.22 -12.00 2.18
CA ALA A 3 2.40 -11.68 2.99
C ALA A 3 1.90 -11.34 4.41
N PRO A 4 1.88 -12.31 5.36
CA PRO A 4 1.34 -12.10 6.71
C PRO A 4 2.06 -10.99 7.47
N GLU A 5 3.37 -10.85 7.26
CA GLU A 5 4.21 -9.82 7.88
C GLU A 5 3.79 -8.41 7.46
N GLN A 6 3.51 -8.20 6.17
CA GLN A 6 3.03 -6.91 5.67
C GLN A 6 1.62 -6.58 6.21
N GLN A 7 0.74 -7.58 6.29
CA GLN A 7 -0.61 -7.37 6.84
C GLN A 7 -0.55 -7.02 8.33
N ALA A 8 0.36 -7.64 9.09
CA ALA A 8 0.61 -7.30 10.49
C ALA A 8 1.16 -5.87 10.61
N MET A 9 2.17 -5.52 9.82
CA MET A 9 2.78 -4.19 9.78
C MET A 9 1.72 -3.10 9.47
N PHE A 10 0.92 -3.30 8.42
CA PHE A 10 -0.15 -2.36 8.06
C PHE A 10 -1.20 -2.22 9.16
N LYS A 11 -1.59 -3.33 9.80
CA LYS A 11 -2.53 -3.31 10.91
C LYS A 11 -1.99 -2.53 12.11
N GLU A 12 -0.72 -2.72 12.48
CA GLU A 12 -0.06 -1.98 13.57
C GLU A 12 0.02 -0.48 13.29
N MET A 13 0.26 -0.10 12.02
CA MET A 13 0.29 1.29 11.60
C MET A 13 -1.09 1.91 11.35
N GLY A 14 -2.18 1.18 11.61
CA GLY A 14 -3.55 1.67 11.37
C GLY A 14 -3.92 1.82 9.90
N VAL A 15 -3.14 1.22 9.00
CA VAL A 15 -3.45 1.15 7.57
C VAL A 15 -4.47 0.05 7.33
N LYS A 16 -5.56 0.39 6.64
CA LYS A 16 -6.58 -0.55 6.18
C LYS A 16 -6.59 -0.60 4.65
N THR A 17 -6.74 -1.80 4.12
CA THR A 17 -7.15 -2.00 2.73
C THR A 17 -8.65 -1.78 2.65
N PHE A 18 -9.11 -0.82 1.86
CA PHE A 18 -10.54 -0.56 1.71
C PHE A 18 -11.07 -0.92 0.32
N TYR A 19 -10.17 -1.22 -0.64
CA TYR A 19 -10.55 -1.71 -1.96
C TYR A 19 -9.50 -2.68 -2.51
N ILE A 20 -9.98 -3.77 -3.12
CA ILE A 20 -9.19 -4.69 -3.94
C ILE A 20 -10.02 -4.99 -5.20
N GLY A 21 -9.48 -4.63 -6.36
CA GLY A 21 -10.09 -4.89 -7.66
C GLY A 21 -9.15 -5.68 -8.56
N LYS A 22 -9.67 -6.68 -9.28
CA LYS A 22 -8.91 -7.37 -10.34
C LYS A 22 -9.12 -6.63 -11.66
N SER A 23 -8.08 -6.51 -12.48
CA SER A 23 -8.24 -5.97 -13.83
C SER A 23 -9.12 -6.88 -14.68
N LEU A 24 -9.98 -6.27 -15.50
CA LEU A 24 -10.83 -6.98 -16.46
C LEU A 24 -10.06 -7.42 -17.71
N GLU A 25 -8.98 -6.70 -18.03
CA GLU A 25 -8.20 -6.89 -19.26
C GLU A 25 -6.94 -7.73 -19.02
N ASP A 26 -6.32 -7.61 -17.84
CA ASP A 26 -5.11 -8.36 -17.48
C ASP A 26 -5.32 -9.15 -16.17
N PRO A 27 -5.47 -10.49 -16.23
CA PRO A 27 -5.70 -11.30 -15.05
C PRO A 27 -4.53 -11.31 -14.06
N LYS A 28 -3.35 -10.79 -14.44
CA LYS A 28 -2.18 -10.64 -13.58
C LYS A 28 -2.15 -9.29 -12.84
N ARG A 29 -3.03 -8.35 -13.19
CA ARG A 29 -3.10 -7.02 -12.56
C ARG A 29 -4.21 -6.94 -11.53
N ALA A 30 -3.91 -6.27 -10.43
CA ALA A 30 -4.87 -5.89 -9.41
C ALA A 30 -4.63 -4.43 -8.99
N THR A 31 -5.71 -3.74 -8.64
CA THR A 31 -5.68 -2.43 -7.98
C THR A 31 -5.98 -2.63 -6.50
N VAL A 32 -5.17 -2.04 -5.65
CA VAL A 32 -5.34 -2.06 -4.19
C VAL A 32 -5.34 -0.63 -3.70
N MET A 33 -6.31 -0.26 -2.86
CA MET A 33 -6.34 1.06 -2.22
C MET A 33 -6.26 0.93 -0.71
N PHE A 34 -5.33 1.70 -0.15
CA PHE A 34 -5.04 1.76 1.28
C PHE A 34 -5.46 3.11 1.84
N GLN A 35 -5.99 3.09 3.06
CA GLN A 35 -6.28 4.30 3.84
C GLN A 35 -5.62 4.14 5.20
N GLY A 36 -4.97 5.19 5.69
CA GLY A 36 -4.36 5.22 7.01
C GLY A 36 -4.51 6.60 7.65
N PRO A 37 -3.96 6.78 8.86
CA PRO A 37 -3.84 8.08 9.50
C PRO A 37 -3.03 9.08 8.66
N VAL A 38 -3.04 10.35 9.08
CA VAL A 38 -2.32 11.44 8.40
C VAL A 38 -0.85 11.04 8.18
N ASN A 39 -0.36 11.22 6.95
CA ASN A 39 0.98 10.88 6.47
C ASN A 39 1.42 9.40 6.54
N THR A 40 0.72 8.52 7.24
CA THR A 40 1.17 7.14 7.44
C THR A 40 1.46 6.40 6.13
N CYS A 41 0.54 6.44 5.15
CA CYS A 41 0.77 5.78 3.85
C CYS A 41 1.95 6.37 3.08
N TYR A 42 2.21 7.68 3.24
CA TYR A 42 3.36 8.35 2.64
C TYR A 42 4.66 7.92 3.32
N ASP A 43 4.68 7.94 4.66
CA ASP A 43 5.86 7.58 5.46
C ASP A 43 6.31 6.15 5.19
N ILE A 44 5.36 5.19 5.12
CA ILE A 44 5.63 3.80 4.74
C ILE A 44 6.31 3.69 3.37
N PHE A 45 5.94 4.58 2.44
CA PHE A 45 6.42 4.51 1.07
C PHE A 45 7.78 5.17 0.87
N VAL A 46 8.07 6.25 1.62
CA VAL A 46 9.35 6.97 1.51
C VAL A 46 10.41 6.44 2.47
N ASN A 47 10.03 5.72 3.52
CA ASN A 47 10.97 5.15 4.48
C ASN A 47 11.76 3.98 3.85
N PRO A 48 13.11 4.03 3.87
CA PRO A 48 13.97 3.01 3.26
C PRO A 48 13.85 1.62 3.90
N GLU A 49 13.34 1.52 5.13
CA GLU A 49 13.16 0.24 5.82
C GLU A 49 11.85 -0.44 5.43
N THR A 50 10.78 0.34 5.27
CA THR A 50 9.43 -0.20 4.97
C THR A 50 9.19 -0.36 3.48
N LYS A 51 9.83 0.46 2.64
CA LYS A 51 9.67 0.40 1.18
C LYS A 51 10.01 -0.97 0.58
N PRO A 52 11.15 -1.62 0.90
CA PRO A 52 11.47 -2.94 0.38
C PRO A 52 10.45 -4.02 0.77
N ILE A 53 9.84 -3.90 1.95
CA ILE A 53 8.80 -4.82 2.43
C ILE A 53 7.55 -4.70 1.55
N VAL A 54 7.17 -3.47 1.17
CA VAL A 54 6.05 -3.23 0.26
C VAL A 54 6.37 -3.76 -1.14
N GLU A 55 7.58 -3.53 -1.67
CA GLU A 55 8.00 -4.05 -2.97
C GLU A 55 8.00 -5.59 -3.02
N ALA A 56 8.53 -6.24 -1.98
CA ALA A 56 8.58 -7.70 -1.85
C ALA A 56 7.19 -8.36 -1.84
N SER A 57 6.14 -7.62 -1.47
CA SER A 57 4.77 -8.13 -1.46
C SER A 57 4.11 -8.24 -2.84
N GLY A 58 4.83 -7.89 -3.91
CA GLY A 58 4.36 -7.96 -5.29
C GLY A 58 3.68 -6.69 -5.77
N HIS A 59 3.87 -5.56 -5.08
CA HIS A 59 3.52 -4.25 -5.60
C HIS A 59 4.57 -3.85 -6.66
N ILE A 60 4.35 -4.25 -7.91
CA ILE A 60 5.14 -3.76 -9.05
C ILE A 60 4.52 -2.45 -9.51
N TYR A 61 5.23 -1.35 -9.29
CA TYR A 61 4.71 0.00 -9.46
C TYR A 61 4.68 0.42 -10.94
N GLU A 62 3.58 0.12 -11.64
CA GLU A 62 3.28 0.81 -12.92
C GLU A 62 2.61 2.18 -12.69
N GLY A 63 2.12 2.49 -11.47
CA GLY A 63 1.43 3.76 -11.22
C GLY A 63 0.91 3.97 -9.79
N THR A 64 1.80 4.13 -8.81
CA THR A 64 1.40 4.45 -7.43
C THR A 64 1.12 5.95 -7.27
N ILE A 65 -0.09 6.27 -6.80
CA ILE A 65 -0.49 7.64 -6.44
C ILE A 65 -0.73 7.66 -4.93
N ILE A 66 -0.06 8.58 -4.22
CA ILE A 66 -0.24 8.78 -2.78
C ILE A 66 -0.81 10.17 -2.57
N ASN A 67 -2.10 10.23 -2.27
CA ASN A 67 -2.74 11.45 -1.80
C ASN A 67 -2.53 11.56 -0.29
N ARG A 68 -1.98 12.69 0.16
CA ARG A 68 -1.75 12.96 1.59
C ARG A 68 -2.50 14.20 2.03
N TRP A 69 -3.03 14.16 3.25
CA TRP A 69 -3.55 15.34 3.91
C TRP A 69 -2.37 16.12 4.49
N ILE A 70 -2.11 17.31 3.94
CA ILE A 70 -1.12 18.25 4.45
C ILE A 70 -1.95 19.33 5.13
N SER A 71 -2.22 19.21 6.43
CA SER A 71 -2.84 20.32 7.15
C SER A 71 -1.84 21.47 7.24
N GLU A 72 -2.34 22.70 7.18
CA GLU A 72 -1.59 23.92 7.50
C GLU A 72 -1.19 23.97 8.98
#